data_AF-A0A2D9LP59-F1
#
_entry.id   AF-A0A2D9LP59-F1
#
_cell.length_a   1.000
_cell.length_b   1.000
_cell.length_c   1.000
_cell.angle_alpha   90.00
_cell.angle_beta   90.00
_cell.angle_gamma   90.00
#
_symmetry.space_group_name_H-M   'P 1'
#
loop_
_entity.id
_entity.type
_entity.pdbx_description
1 polymer ?
#
loop_
_entity_poly.entity_id
_entity_poly.type
_entity_poly.pdbx_seq_one_letter_code
_entity_poly.pdbx_strand_id
1 'polypeptide(L)'
;MTHQPLILEIGTGIDLHGHNATEAARRAVWNAVHQSSLMGLGLFGPDTSKNMIVEVTIAISRPDEVDEETVLAVLPHGTGKLNVVKGGLEIEGREGSGDFTLIANAAVIAKVDV
;
A
#
# COMPACT_ATOMS: atom_id res chain seq x y z
N MET A 1 4.10 -2.48 -25.99
CA MET A 1 4.77 -3.39 -25.05
C MET A 1 3.85 -3.58 -23.85
N THR A 2 4.03 -4.65 -23.08
CA THR A 2 3.08 -5.05 -22.01
C THR A 2 3.78 -5.06 -20.67
N HIS A 3 3.30 -4.26 -19.71
CA HIS A 3 3.84 -4.21 -18.36
C HIS A 3 3.93 -5.59 -17.71
N GLN A 4 5.14 -6.01 -17.31
CA GLN A 4 5.40 -7.26 -16.59
C GLN A 4 5.75 -6.97 -15.11
N PRO A 5 5.36 -7.84 -14.17
CA PRO A 5 5.75 -7.71 -12.76
C PRO A 5 7.27 -7.75 -12.58
N LEU A 6 7.81 -6.75 -11.87
CA LEU A 6 9.23 -6.67 -11.51
C LEU A 6 9.46 -7.13 -10.07
N ILE A 7 8.64 -6.66 -9.14
CA ILE A 7 8.78 -6.90 -7.71
C ILE A 7 7.40 -6.94 -7.05
N LEU A 8 7.28 -7.75 -6.00
CA LEU A 8 6.19 -7.70 -5.02
C LEU A 8 6.78 -7.24 -3.69
N GLU A 9 6.27 -6.14 -3.18
CA GLU A 9 6.63 -5.56 -1.89
C GLU A 9 5.43 -5.69 -0.95
N ILE A 10 5.68 -6.05 0.31
CA ILE A 10 4.62 -6.32 1.28
C ILE A 10 4.88 -5.47 2.52
N GLY A 11 3.82 -4.89 3.07
CA GLY A 11 3.92 -4.03 4.24
C GLY A 11 2.73 -4.17 5.19
N THR A 12 2.93 -3.74 6.42
CA THR A 12 1.88 -3.64 7.44
C THR A 12 1.83 -2.23 8.01
N GLY A 13 0.63 -1.74 8.24
CA GLY A 13 0.36 -0.43 8.84
C GLY A 13 -0.67 -0.55 9.93
N ILE A 14 -0.53 0.27 10.97
CA ILE A 14 -1.34 0.19 12.19
C ILE A 14 -1.85 1.59 12.53
N ASP A 15 -3.14 1.72 12.78
CA ASP A 15 -3.75 2.86 13.47
C ASP A 15 -4.18 2.40 14.88
N LEU A 16 -3.59 3.00 15.91
CA LEU A 16 -3.67 2.48 17.28
C LEU A 16 -5.01 2.75 17.96
N HIS A 17 -5.70 3.82 17.57
CA HIS A 17 -6.97 4.27 18.17
C HIS A 17 -8.18 4.11 17.23
N GLY A 18 -7.96 3.53 16.05
CA GLY A 18 -9.02 2.95 15.22
C GLY A 18 -10.02 3.94 14.66
N HIS A 19 -9.60 5.21 14.64
CA HIS A 19 -10.35 6.32 14.11
C HIS A 19 -9.99 6.60 12.65
N ASN A 20 -8.98 5.91 12.09
CA ASN A 20 -8.49 6.23 10.75
C ASN A 20 -7.98 5.01 9.96
N ALA A 21 -8.90 4.39 9.20
CA ALA A 21 -8.60 3.32 8.24
C ALA A 21 -7.59 3.77 7.17
N THR A 22 -7.72 5.00 6.65
CA THR A 22 -6.79 5.60 5.69
C THR A 22 -5.36 5.63 6.22
N GLU A 23 -5.15 6.02 7.49
CA GLU A 23 -3.81 6.13 8.04
C GLU A 23 -3.16 4.76 8.25
N ALA A 24 -3.91 3.74 8.66
CA ALA A 24 -3.43 2.37 8.70
C ALA A 24 -3.02 1.89 7.28
N ALA A 25 -3.87 2.13 6.28
CA ALA A 25 -3.61 1.78 4.88
C ALA A 25 -2.37 2.51 4.32
N ARG A 26 -2.27 3.82 4.53
CA ARG A 26 -1.15 4.67 4.13
C ARG A 26 0.17 4.18 4.74
N ARG A 27 0.16 3.84 6.03
CA ARG A 27 1.32 3.25 6.73
C ARG A 27 1.72 1.89 6.15
N ALA A 28 0.76 1.06 5.75
CA ALA A 28 1.04 -0.25 5.15
C ALA A 28 1.75 -0.11 3.81
N VAL A 29 1.27 0.78 2.94
CA VAL A 29 1.92 1.07 1.65
C VAL A 29 3.31 1.70 1.86
N TRP A 30 3.42 2.64 2.80
CA TRP A 30 4.71 3.25 3.13
C TRP A 30 5.70 2.19 3.59
N ASN A 31 5.29 1.30 4.51
CA ASN A 31 6.12 0.22 5.00
C ASN A 31 6.56 -0.74 3.89
N ALA A 32 5.68 -1.04 2.93
CA ALA A 32 6.00 -1.91 1.80
C ALA A 32 7.13 -1.33 0.93
N VAL A 33 6.99 -0.09 0.47
CA VAL A 33 7.88 0.51 -0.55
C VAL A 33 9.18 1.11 0.02
N HIS A 34 9.32 1.18 1.35
CA HIS A 34 10.50 1.74 2.03
C HIS A 34 11.48 0.69 2.56
N GLN A 35 11.25 -0.60 2.31
CA GLN A 35 12.16 -1.68 2.72
C GLN A 35 13.12 -2.14 1.62
N SER A 36 12.89 -1.72 0.37
CA SER A 36 13.68 -2.12 -0.79
C SER A 36 14.20 -0.91 -1.56
N SER A 37 15.25 -1.13 -2.37
CA SER A 37 15.76 -0.15 -3.31
C SER A 37 15.92 -0.79 -4.68
N LEU A 38 15.23 -0.24 -5.69
CA LEU A 38 15.25 -0.73 -7.07
C LEU A 38 16.46 -0.19 -7.84
N MET A 39 17.68 -0.47 -7.36
CA MET A 39 18.92 0.05 -7.96
C MET A 39 19.10 -0.29 -9.45
N GLY A 40 18.57 -1.43 -9.89
CA GLY A 40 18.63 -1.90 -11.28
C GLY A 40 17.56 -1.32 -12.20
N LEU A 41 16.67 -0.43 -11.72
CA LEU A 41 15.54 0.05 -12.50
C LEU A 41 15.95 0.77 -13.80
N GLY A 42 17.10 1.46 -13.79
CA GLY A 42 17.63 2.15 -14.97
C GLY A 42 18.09 1.22 -16.09
N LEU A 43 18.26 -0.09 -15.83
CA LEU A 43 18.60 -1.08 -16.86
C LEU A 43 17.47 -1.26 -17.88
N PHE A 44 16.23 -0.88 -17.53
CA PHE A 44 15.05 -0.94 -18.39
C PHE A 44 14.80 0.38 -19.15
N GLY A 45 15.63 1.41 -18.94
CA GLY A 45 15.51 2.71 -19.60
C GLY A 45 15.47 3.91 -18.63
N PRO A 46 15.71 5.14 -19.14
CA PRO A 46 15.79 6.35 -18.32
C PRO A 46 14.44 6.78 -17.72
N ASP A 47 13.32 6.44 -18.36
CA ASP A 47 11.97 6.82 -17.93
C ASP A 47 11.22 5.68 -17.22
N THR A 48 11.86 4.55 -16.95
CA THR A 48 11.22 3.38 -16.32
C THR A 48 10.56 3.72 -14.98
N SER A 49 11.19 4.58 -14.17
CA SER A 49 10.61 5.00 -12.89
C SER A 49 9.30 5.79 -13.06
N LYS A 50 9.20 6.62 -14.09
CA LYS A 50 8.00 7.42 -14.36
C LYS A 50 6.90 6.59 -15.00
N ASN A 51 7.27 5.65 -15.87
CA ASN A 51 6.33 4.88 -16.70
C ASN A 51 5.88 3.56 -16.06
N MET A 52 6.39 3.20 -14.88
CA MET A 52 5.96 2.00 -14.18
C MET A 52 4.50 2.11 -13.75
N ILE A 53 3.81 0.97 -13.75
CA ILE A 53 2.47 0.83 -13.15
C ILE A 53 2.63 0.14 -11.81
N VAL A 54 2.01 0.70 -10.78
CA VAL A 54 2.07 0.16 -9.42
C VAL A 54 0.66 -0.31 -9.03
N GLU A 55 0.48 -1.61 -8.90
CA GLU A 55 -0.77 -2.19 -8.41
C GLU A 55 -0.67 -2.37 -6.90
N VAL A 56 -1.52 -1.64 -6.17
CA VAL A 56 -1.56 -1.65 -4.71
C VAL A 56 -2.83 -2.38 -4.28
N THR A 57 -2.69 -3.49 -3.57
CA THR A 57 -3.80 -4.16 -2.88
C THR A 57 -3.66 -3.97 -1.38
N ILE A 58 -4.72 -3.49 -0.72
CA ILE A 58 -4.76 -3.30 0.74
C ILE A 58 -5.88 -4.13 1.33
N ALA A 59 -5.56 -4.91 2.35
CA ALA A 59 -6.52 -5.64 3.17
C ALA A 59 -6.67 -4.95 4.53
N ILE A 60 -7.88 -4.47 4.84
CA ILE A 60 -8.23 -3.78 6.09
C ILE A 60 -9.67 -4.07 6.50
N SER A 61 -10.02 -3.96 7.78
CA SER A 61 -11.36 -4.33 8.29
C SER A 61 -12.48 -3.43 7.76
N ARG A 62 -12.17 -2.14 7.53
CA ARG A 62 -13.09 -1.08 7.06
C ARG A 62 -12.63 -0.53 5.69
N PRO A 63 -12.77 -1.32 4.60
CA PRO A 63 -12.23 -0.93 3.29
C PRO A 63 -12.90 0.33 2.71
N ASP A 64 -14.18 0.55 2.99
CA ASP A 64 -14.97 1.67 2.46
C ASP A 64 -14.59 3.03 3.10
N GLU A 65 -13.82 3.03 4.18
CA GLU A 65 -13.35 4.23 4.87
C GLU A 65 -11.97 4.71 4.38
N VAL A 66 -11.35 3.99 3.44
CA VAL A 66 -10.00 4.31 2.95
C VAL A 66 -10.06 5.37 1.85
N ASP A 67 -9.33 6.46 2.07
CA ASP A 67 -9.12 7.51 1.07
C ASP A 67 -8.03 7.12 0.07
N GLU A 68 -8.43 6.88 -1.18
CA GLU A 68 -7.54 6.40 -2.24
C GLU A 68 -6.42 7.39 -2.57
N GLU A 69 -6.73 8.68 -2.67
CA GLU A 69 -5.76 9.71 -3.03
C GLU A 69 -4.63 9.81 -1.99
N THR A 70 -4.98 9.81 -0.70
CA THR A 70 -4.02 9.85 0.41
C THR A 70 -3.10 8.64 0.42
N VAL A 71 -3.64 7.44 0.13
CA VAL A 71 -2.86 6.21 0.09
C VAL A 71 -1.91 6.19 -1.12
N LEU A 72 -2.40 6.53 -2.31
CA LEU A 72 -1.60 6.52 -3.53
C LEU A 72 -0.51 7.61 -3.54
N ALA A 73 -0.72 8.73 -2.83
CA ALA A 73 0.28 9.79 -2.66
C ALA A 73 1.57 9.33 -1.94
N VAL A 74 1.56 8.14 -1.31
CA VAL A 74 2.74 7.53 -0.70
C VAL A 74 3.75 7.03 -1.73
N LEU A 75 3.29 6.67 -2.94
CA LEU A 75 4.14 6.11 -3.96
C LEU A 75 5.14 7.17 -4.47
N PRO A 76 6.46 6.90 -4.42
CA PRO A 76 7.46 7.89 -4.86
C PRO A 76 7.49 8.08 -6.37
N HIS A 77 7.07 7.06 -7.13
CA HIS A 77 7.20 6.97 -8.58
C HIS A 77 6.05 6.13 -9.17
N GLY A 78 5.88 6.21 -10.49
CA GLY A 78 4.91 5.43 -11.24
C GLY A 78 3.47 5.94 -11.14
N THR A 79 2.57 5.22 -11.82
CA THR A 79 1.13 5.44 -11.73
C THR A 79 0.49 4.33 -10.90
N GLY A 80 -0.10 4.71 -9.77
CA GLY A 80 -0.75 3.79 -8.84
C GLY A 80 -2.16 3.39 -9.27
N LYS A 81 -2.54 2.15 -8.96
CA LYS A 81 -3.93 1.66 -8.98
C LYS A 81 -4.21 0.99 -7.64
N LEU A 82 -5.21 1.49 -6.92
CA LEU A 82 -5.56 0.95 -5.61
C LEU A 82 -6.71 -0.06 -5.72
N ASN A 83 -6.59 -1.15 -4.97
CA ASN A 83 -7.65 -2.11 -4.71
C ASN A 83 -7.73 -2.34 -3.20
N VAL A 84 -8.81 -1.89 -2.56
CA VAL A 84 -9.01 -2.07 -1.11
C VAL A 84 -10.02 -3.19 -0.90
N VAL A 85 -9.65 -4.18 -0.08
CA VAL A 85 -10.48 -5.35 0.21
C VAL A 85 -10.64 -5.51 1.72
N LYS A 86 -11.75 -6.16 2.12
CA LYS A 86 -11.96 -6.52 3.51
C LYS A 86 -10.92 -7.55 3.97
N GLY A 87 -10.25 -7.29 5.09
CA GLY A 87 -9.25 -8.18 5.68
C GLY A 87 -8.55 -7.53 6.87
N GLY A 88 -7.25 -7.75 7.02
CA GLY A 88 -6.46 -7.16 8.12
C GLY A 88 -6.92 -7.62 9.51
N LEU A 89 -6.79 -6.75 10.51
CA LEU A 89 -7.31 -6.98 11.86
C LEU A 89 -7.91 -5.70 12.44
N GLU A 90 -8.98 -5.86 13.19
CA GLU A 90 -9.55 -4.82 14.05
C GLU A 90 -9.82 -5.43 15.41
N ILE A 91 -9.28 -4.81 16.46
CA ILE A 91 -9.37 -5.32 17.82
C ILE A 91 -9.59 -4.18 18.80
N GLU A 92 -10.54 -4.36 19.71
CA GLU A 92 -10.75 -3.43 20.81
C GLU A 92 -9.67 -3.66 21.87
N GLY A 93 -8.98 -2.60 22.29
CA GLY A 93 -7.89 -2.71 23.28
C GLY A 93 -8.38 -3.14 24.66
N ARG A 94 -9.62 -2.80 25.00
CA ARG A 94 -10.32 -3.22 26.22
C ARG A 94 -11.81 -3.29 25.93
N GLU A 95 -12.45 -4.39 26.29
CA GLU A 95 -13.88 -4.60 26.06
C GLU A 95 -14.72 -3.39 26.54
N GLY A 96 -15.49 -2.81 25.61
CA GLY A 96 -16.38 -1.68 25.85
C GLY A 96 -15.70 -0.31 25.92
N SER A 97 -14.43 -0.16 25.55
CA SER A 97 -13.76 1.14 25.48
C SER A 97 -14.16 1.97 24.25
N GLY A 98 -14.58 1.32 23.16
CA GLY A 98 -14.70 1.95 21.84
C GLY A 98 -13.36 2.34 21.21
N ASP A 99 -12.23 1.98 21.83
CA ASP A 99 -10.86 2.27 21.39
C ASP A 99 -10.29 1.05 20.67
N PHE A 100 -10.30 1.11 19.35
CA PHE A 100 -9.92 0.01 18.47
C PHE A 100 -8.51 0.21 17.93
N THR A 101 -7.79 -0.86 17.64
CA THR A 101 -6.60 -0.83 16.79
C THR A 101 -6.97 -1.42 15.43
N LEU A 102 -6.65 -0.70 14.36
CA LEU A 102 -6.79 -1.16 12.98
C LEU A 102 -5.42 -1.56 12.43
N ILE A 103 -5.34 -2.75 11.85
CA ILE A 103 -4.14 -3.27 11.18
C ILE A 103 -4.48 -3.52 9.71
N ALA A 104 -3.72 -2.87 8.83
CA ALA A 104 -3.81 -3.03 7.39
C ALA A 104 -2.58 -3.78 6.87
N ASN A 105 -2.78 -4.67 5.90
CA ASN A 105 -1.71 -5.28 5.13
C ASN A 105 -1.75 -4.75 3.70
N ALA A 106 -0.59 -4.45 3.11
CA ALA A 106 -0.46 -4.00 1.73
C ALA A 106 0.41 -4.97 0.93
N ALA A 107 -0.01 -5.25 -0.31
CA ALA A 107 0.78 -5.91 -1.34
C ALA A 107 0.91 -4.93 -2.52
N VAL A 108 2.15 -4.58 -2.87
CA VAL A 108 2.48 -3.59 -3.89
C VAL A 108 3.27 -4.27 -5.00
N ILE A 109 2.70 -4.33 -6.21
CA ILE A 109 3.35 -4.91 -7.37
C ILE A 109 3.74 -3.78 -8.32
N ALA A 110 5.04 -3.53 -8.46
CA ALA A 110 5.54 -2.64 -9.49
C ALA A 110 5.75 -3.43 -10.79
N LYS A 111 5.19 -2.92 -11.88
CA LYS A 111 5.29 -3.49 -13.22
C LYS A 111 6.02 -2.52 -14.16
N VAL A 112 6.95 -3.05 -14.94
CA VAL A 112 7.76 -2.28 -15.90
C VAL A 112 7.48 -2.74 -17.32
N ASP A 113 7.75 -1.86 -18.28
CA ASP A 113 7.65 -2.18 -19.70
C ASP A 113 8.93 -2.88 -20.17
N VAL A 114 8.81 -4.11 -20.68
CA VAL A 114 9.92 -4.98 -21.11
C VAL A 114 9.59 -5.68 -22.43
#